data_AF-A0A6N2NF49-F1
#
_entry.id   AF-A0A6N2NF49-F1
#
_cell.length_a   1.000
_cell.length_b   1.000
_cell.length_c   1.000
_cell.angle_alpha   90.00
_cell.angle_beta   90.00
_cell.angle_gamma   90.00
#
_symmetry.space_group_name_H-M   'P 1'
#
loop_
_entity.id
_entity.type
_entity.pdbx_description
1 polymer ?
#
loop_
_entity_poly.entity_id
_entity_poly.type
_entity_poly.pdbx_seq_one_letter_code
_entity_poly.pdbx_strand_id
1 'polypeptide(L)'
;MGRRKLKIQRLECVKARQAKYSKRKIGLLKKAKELAILCDIDLALLMFSPTKKPSLYVGQDKDLSIVLERMSTLSFEEREQRRRYTNEIIKKMYPIDDGEVVSKRKHLEYVL
;
A
#
# COMPACT_ATOMS: atom_id res chain seq x y z
N MET A 1 10.40 -27.19 -1.17
CA MET A 1 8.93 -27.21 -0.94
C MET A 1 8.26 -26.24 -1.90
N GLY A 2 7.24 -26.69 -2.65
CA GLY A 2 6.55 -25.87 -3.66
C GLY A 2 5.68 -24.74 -3.09
N ARG A 3 5.32 -23.78 -3.95
CA ARG A 3 4.50 -22.60 -3.58
C ARG A 3 3.02 -22.98 -3.53
N ARG A 4 2.44 -23.05 -2.33
CA ARG A 4 0.98 -23.25 -2.15
C ARG A 4 0.21 -21.94 -2.35
N LYS A 5 -0.94 -22.00 -3.03
CA LYS A 5 -1.88 -20.88 -3.14
C LYS A 5 -2.43 -20.53 -1.74
N LEU A 6 -2.50 -19.25 -1.42
CA LEU A 6 -3.03 -18.73 -0.15
C LEU A 6 -4.26 -17.88 -0.44
N LYS A 7 -5.32 -18.00 0.37
CA LYS A 7 -6.46 -17.07 0.35
C LYS A 7 -5.96 -15.66 0.73
N ILE A 8 -6.47 -14.63 0.06
CA ILE A 8 -6.14 -13.23 0.35
C ILE A 8 -7.00 -12.79 1.54
N GLN A 9 -6.52 -13.10 2.73
CA GLN A 9 -7.12 -12.68 4.00
C GLN A 9 -6.01 -12.43 5.02
N ARG A 10 -6.36 -11.79 6.14
CA ARG A 10 -5.43 -11.59 7.25
C ARG A 10 -4.93 -12.95 7.75
N LEU A 11 -3.63 -13.02 8.06
CA LEU A 11 -3.04 -14.20 8.69
C LEU A 11 -3.19 -14.11 10.21
N GLU A 12 -3.73 -15.17 10.82
CA GLU A 12 -3.91 -15.25 12.27
C GLU A 12 -2.58 -15.36 13.03
N CYS A 13 -1.73 -16.31 12.63
CA CYS A 13 -0.44 -16.51 13.28
C CYS A 13 0.51 -15.32 13.05
N VAL A 14 0.88 -14.64 14.13
CA VAL A 14 1.74 -13.43 14.12
C VAL A 14 3.12 -13.72 13.51
N LYS A 15 3.77 -14.82 13.90
CA LYS A 15 5.09 -15.23 13.37
C LYS A 15 5.03 -15.46 11.86
N ALA A 16 4.01 -16.19 11.39
CA ALA A 16 3.80 -16.43 9.97
C ALA A 16 3.47 -15.14 9.19
N ARG A 17 2.67 -14.25 9.79
CA ARG A 17 2.33 -12.94 9.22
C ARG A 17 3.56 -12.06 9.06
N GLN A 18 4.42 -12.00 10.07
CA GLN A 18 5.69 -11.24 10.02
C GLN A 18 6.63 -11.80 8.96
N ALA A 19 6.84 -13.13 8.92
CA ALA A 19 7.69 -13.76 7.92
C ALA A 19 7.19 -13.54 6.49
N LYS A 20 5.87 -13.66 6.25
CA LYS A 20 5.28 -13.37 4.94
C LYS A 20 5.33 -11.89 4.59
N TYR A 21 5.12 -10.98 5.54
CA TYR A 21 5.28 -9.54 5.34
C TYR A 21 6.69 -9.22 4.86
N SER A 22 7.73 -9.71 5.54
CA SER A 22 9.12 -9.46 5.13
C SER A 22 9.39 -9.93 3.70
N LYS A 23 8.95 -11.14 3.33
CA LYS A 23 9.12 -11.68 1.97
C LYS A 23 8.33 -10.92 0.92
N ARG A 24 7.05 -10.59 1.20
CA ARG A 24 6.19 -9.84 0.27
C ARG A 24 6.64 -8.39 0.10
N LYS A 25 7.10 -7.74 1.18
CA LYS A 25 7.66 -6.39 1.14
C LYS A 25 8.83 -6.32 0.17
N ILE A 26 9.79 -7.25 0.27
CA ILE A 26 10.93 -7.29 -0.65
C ILE A 26 10.46 -7.46 -2.11
N GLY A 27 9.51 -8.37 -2.36
CA GLY A 27 8.94 -8.54 -3.71
C GLY A 27 8.25 -7.29 -4.24
N LEU A 28 7.48 -6.59 -3.39
CA LEU A 28 6.81 -5.35 -3.73
C LEU A 28 7.82 -4.24 -4.04
N LEU A 29 8.86 -4.07 -3.22
CA LEU A 29 9.92 -3.09 -3.44
C LEU A 29 10.64 -3.32 -4.77
N LYS A 30 10.93 -4.58 -5.13
CA LYS A 30 11.51 -4.91 -6.44
C LYS A 30 10.59 -4.49 -7.58
N LYS A 31 9.30 -4.81 -7.50
CA LYS A 31 8.32 -4.42 -8.53
C LYS A 31 8.13 -2.90 -8.63
N ALA A 32 8.12 -2.22 -7.50
CA ALA A 32 8.05 -0.76 -7.46
C ALA A 32 9.28 -0.11 -8.10
N LYS A 33 10.48 -0.65 -7.84
CA LYS A 33 11.72 -0.20 -8.49
C LYS A 33 11.72 -0.44 -10.00
N GLU A 34 11.36 -1.66 -10.42
CA GLU A 34 11.22 -2.01 -11.84
C GLU A 34 10.27 -1.03 -12.55
N LEU A 35 9.08 -0.80 -11.99
CA LEU A 35 8.09 0.12 -12.56
C LEU A 35 8.59 1.57 -12.63
N ALA A 36 9.21 2.06 -11.56
CA ALA A 36 9.74 3.42 -11.50
C ALA A 36 10.82 3.65 -12.57
N ILE A 37 11.69 2.67 -12.81
CA ILE A 37 12.74 2.76 -13.83
C ILE A 37 12.14 2.63 -15.24
N LEU A 38 11.31 1.61 -15.48
CA LEU A 38 10.80 1.30 -16.82
C LEU A 38 9.88 2.39 -17.39
N CYS A 39 9.11 3.05 -16.53
CA CYS A 39 8.11 4.02 -16.96
C CYS A 39 8.49 5.46 -16.61
N ASP A 40 9.69 5.69 -16.07
CA ASP A 40 10.15 6.99 -15.59
C ASP A 40 9.13 7.71 -14.67
N ILE A 41 8.64 7.01 -13.64
CA ILE A 41 7.62 7.56 -12.74
C ILE A 41 8.14 7.79 -11.33
N ASP A 42 7.63 8.85 -10.72
CA ASP A 42 7.74 9.08 -9.28
C ASP A 42 6.79 8.16 -8.53
N LEU A 43 7.32 7.39 -7.58
CA LEU A 43 6.56 6.44 -6.80
C LEU A 43 7.08 6.41 -5.38
N ALA A 44 6.18 6.50 -4.40
CA ALA A 44 6.49 6.32 -2.99
C ALA A 44 5.62 5.22 -2.37
N LEU A 45 6.21 4.41 -1.49
CA LEU A 45 5.51 3.41 -0.68
C LEU A 45 5.75 3.68 0.80
N LEU A 46 4.68 3.96 1.55
CA LEU A 46 4.68 4.06 3.00
C LEU A 46 3.96 2.84 3.60
N MET A 47 4.66 2.09 4.46
CA MET A 47 4.12 0.86 5.03
C MET A 47 4.45 0.75 6.52
N PHE A 48 3.47 0.37 7.32
CA PHE A 48 3.66 -0.03 8.71
C PHE A 48 3.67 -1.55 8.83
N SER A 49 4.73 -2.09 9.42
CA SER A 49 4.87 -3.53 9.61
C SER A 49 3.82 -4.08 10.60
N PRO A 50 3.62 -5.41 10.67
CA PRO A 50 2.86 -6.02 11.75
C PRO A 50 3.37 -5.67 13.16
N THR A 51 4.65 -5.28 13.28
CA THR A 51 5.30 -4.77 14.50
C THR A 51 5.24 -3.24 14.64
N LYS A 52 4.41 -2.56 13.85
CA LYS A 52 4.21 -1.10 13.84
C LYS A 52 5.43 -0.26 13.45
N LYS A 53 6.50 -0.89 12.98
CA LYS A 53 7.68 -0.18 12.48
C LYS A 53 7.38 0.42 11.11
N PRO A 54 7.59 1.73 10.90
CA PRO A 54 7.42 2.33 9.59
C PRO A 54 8.53 1.87 8.64
N SER A 55 8.22 1.86 7.35
CA SER A 55 9.17 1.69 6.27
C SER A 55 8.73 2.54 5.09
N LEU A 56 9.68 3.26 4.52
CA LEU A 56 9.50 4.15 3.38
C LEU A 56 10.38 3.66 2.23
N TYR A 57 9.85 3.75 1.02
CA TYR A 57 10.60 3.62 -0.22
C TYR A 57 10.17 4.72 -1.17
N VAL A 58 11.15 5.36 -1.81
CA VAL A 58 10.94 6.34 -2.89
C VAL A 58 11.71 5.87 -4.10
N GLY A 59 11.08 5.89 -5.27
CA GLY A 59 11.68 5.47 -6.53
C GLY A 59 12.75 6.45 -7.01
N GLN A 60 13.68 5.92 -7.82
CA GLN A 60 14.73 6.69 -8.52
C GLN A 60 15.61 7.59 -7.63
N ASP A 61 15.85 7.20 -6.37
CA ASP A 61 16.68 7.95 -5.40
C ASP A 61 16.21 9.40 -5.17
N LYS A 62 14.94 9.69 -5.43
CA LYS A 62 14.31 11.01 -5.18
C LYS A 62 13.94 11.18 -3.71
N ASP A 63 13.84 12.43 -3.28
CA ASP A 63 13.30 12.79 -1.97
C ASP A 63 11.77 12.56 -1.94
N LEU A 64 11.25 12.05 -0.82
CA LEU A 64 9.81 11.92 -0.59
C LEU A 64 9.07 13.24 -0.80
N SER A 65 9.71 14.35 -0.44
CA SER A 65 9.18 15.71 -0.52
C SER A 65 8.74 16.06 -1.93
N ILE A 66 9.48 15.63 -2.96
CA ILE A 66 9.14 15.86 -4.38
C ILE A 66 7.81 15.17 -4.73
N VAL A 67 7.63 13.94 -4.28
CA VAL A 67 6.40 13.16 -4.53
C VAL A 67 5.21 13.78 -3.78
N LEU A 68 5.43 14.22 -2.54
CA LEU A 68 4.40 14.87 -1.73
C LEU A 68 4.01 16.24 -2.29
N GLU A 69 4.97 17.03 -2.74
CA GLU A 69 4.75 18.34 -3.34
C GLU A 69 3.87 18.22 -4.59
N ARG A 70 4.16 17.26 -5.49
CA ARG A 70 3.32 16.97 -6.67
C ARG A 70 1.89 16.56 -6.31
N MET A 71 1.70 15.89 -5.18
CA MET A 71 0.35 15.59 -4.68
C MET A 71 -0.31 16.82 -4.04
N SER A 72 0.48 17.72 -3.46
CA SER A 72 0.02 18.91 -2.76
C SER A 72 -0.52 20.01 -3.68
N THR A 73 -0.11 20.01 -4.95
CA THR A 73 -0.61 20.97 -5.97
C THR A 73 -2.05 20.72 -6.37
N LEU A 74 -2.58 19.51 -6.12
CA LEU A 74 -3.95 19.13 -6.46
C LEU A 74 -4.92 19.63 -5.39
N SER A 75 -6.14 19.99 -5.78
CA SER A 75 -7.23 20.28 -4.83
C SER A 75 -7.60 19.04 -4.01
N PHE A 76 -8.22 19.25 -2.85
CA PHE A 76 -8.72 18.15 -2.02
C PHE A 76 -9.69 17.24 -2.79
N GLU A 77 -10.59 17.83 -3.58
CA GLU A 77 -11.57 17.10 -4.37
C GLU A 77 -10.92 16.19 -5.42
N GLU A 78 -9.91 16.70 -6.14
CA GLU A 78 -9.17 15.90 -7.12
C GLU A 78 -8.41 14.74 -6.48
N ARG A 79 -7.78 14.97 -5.32
CA ARG A 79 -7.09 13.90 -4.57
C ARG A 79 -8.07 12.80 -4.15
N GLU A 80 -9.26 13.19 -3.67
CA GLU A 80 -10.31 12.24 -3.30
C GLU A 80 -10.86 11.47 -4.49
N GLN A 81 -11.10 12.13 -5.62
CA GLN A 81 -11.56 11.48 -6.85
C GLN A 81 -10.55 10.44 -7.36
N ARG A 82 -9.26 10.78 -7.41
CA ARG A 82 -8.19 9.85 -7.79
C ARG A 82 -8.12 8.65 -6.84
N ARG A 83 -8.24 8.89 -5.52
CA ARG A 83 -8.28 7.82 -4.50
C ARG A 83 -9.48 6.89 -4.72
N ARG A 84 -10.66 7.42 -5.04
CA ARG A 84 -11.87 6.63 -5.32
C ARG A 84 -11.68 5.76 -6.55
N TYR A 85 -11.22 6.35 -7.66
CA TYR A 85 -10.96 5.62 -8.90
C TYR A 85 -10.02 4.42 -8.71
N THR A 86 -8.88 4.62 -8.02
CA THR A 86 -7.95 3.52 -7.73
C THR A 86 -8.58 2.45 -6.84
N ASN A 87 -9.34 2.83 -5.81
CA ASN A 87 -10.02 1.87 -4.93
C ASN A 87 -11.07 1.03 -5.68
N GLU A 88 -11.80 1.62 -6.62
CA GLU A 88 -12.78 0.89 -7.44
C GLU A 88 -12.11 -0.15 -8.33
N ILE A 89 -10.98 0.19 -8.95
CA ILE A 89 -10.20 -0.78 -9.74
C ILE A 89 -9.75 -1.94 -8.85
N ILE A 90 -9.20 -1.66 -7.67
CA ILE A 90 -8.73 -2.69 -6.74
C ILE A 90 -9.88 -3.59 -6.29
N LYS A 91 -11.05 -3.02 -5.97
CA LYS A 91 -12.26 -3.79 -5.60
C LYS A 91 -12.71 -4.73 -6.72
N LYS A 92 -12.68 -4.27 -7.97
CA LYS A 92 -13.01 -5.10 -9.14
C LYS A 92 -12.00 -6.24 -9.34
N MET A 93 -10.71 -5.98 -9.09
CA MET A 93 -9.64 -6.99 -9.20
C MET A 93 -9.66 -8.02 -8.06
N TYR A 94 -10.05 -7.60 -6.86
CA TYR A 94 -10.15 -8.44 -5.66
C TYR A 94 -11.51 -8.19 -5.00
N PRO A 95 -12.59 -8.84 -5.46
CA PRO A 95 -13.86 -8.82 -4.76
C PRO A 95 -13.67 -9.54 -3.42
N ILE A 96 -13.48 -8.77 -2.36
CA ILE A 96 -13.40 -9.27 -0.99
C ILE A 96 -14.84 -9.28 -0.46
N ASP A 97 -15.31 -10.39 0.12
CA ASP A 97 -16.55 -10.41 0.90
C ASP A 97 -16.43 -9.39 2.04
N ASP A 98 -17.28 -8.37 2.02
CA ASP A 98 -17.25 -7.11 2.81
C ASP A 98 -17.48 -7.29 4.34
N GLY A 99 -17.06 -8.41 4.94
CA GLY A 99 -17.40 -8.74 6.33
C GLY A 99 -16.61 -8.03 7.44
N GLU A 100 -15.40 -7.49 7.19
CA GLU A 100 -14.50 -7.13 8.33
C GLU A 100 -13.74 -5.80 8.24
N VAL A 101 -13.68 -5.12 7.09
CA VAL A 101 -12.74 -3.99 6.93
C VAL A 101 -13.30 -2.63 7.41
N VAL A 102 -14.63 -2.51 7.59
CA VAL A 102 -15.28 -1.24 7.93
C VAL A 102 -15.06 -0.81 9.40
N SER A 103 -14.73 -1.74 10.30
CA SER A 103 -14.73 -1.45 11.76
C SER A 103 -13.62 -0.51 12.25
N LYS A 104 -12.51 -0.33 11.50
CA LYS A 104 -11.35 0.44 12.01
C LYS A 104 -11.15 1.84 11.45
N ARG A 105 -11.94 2.28 10.47
CA ARG A 105 -11.85 3.66 9.95
C ARG A 105 -12.50 4.70 10.87
N LYS A 106 -13.51 4.31 11.66
CA LYS A 106 -14.24 5.26 12.54
C LYS A 106 -13.40 5.85 13.68
N HIS A 107 -12.22 5.31 13.99
CA HIS A 107 -11.42 5.84 15.10
C HIS A 107 -10.39 6.90 14.69
N LEU A 108 -10.13 7.09 13.40
CA LEU A 108 -9.13 8.06 12.91
C LEU A 108 -9.73 9.37 12.40
N GLU A 109 -11.06 9.49 12.30
CA GLU A 109 -11.75 10.75 11.95
C GLU A 109 -11.98 11.68 13.17
N TYR A 110 -11.41 11.38 14.34
CA TYR A 110 -11.58 12.19 15.56
C TYR A 110 -10.28 12.84 16.07
N VAL A 111 -9.17 12.80 15.33
CA VAL A 111 -7.88 13.36 15.79
C VAL A 111 -7.15 14.18 14.71
N LEU A 112 -7.89 14.81 13.78
CA LEU A 112 -7.37 15.92 12.97
C LEU A 112 -8.41 17.02 12.92
#